data_AF-A0A553KHG1-F1
#
_entry.id   AF-A0A553KHG1-F1
#
_cell.length_a   1.000
_cell.length_b   1.000
_cell.length_c   1.000
_cell.angle_alpha   90.00
_cell.angle_beta   90.00
_cell.angle_gamma   90.00
#
_symmetry.space_group_name_H-M   'P 1'
#
loop_
_entity.id
_entity.type
_entity.pdbx_description
1 polymer ?
#
loop_
_entity_poly.entity_id
_entity_poly.type
_entity_poly.pdbx_seq_one_letter_code
_entity_poly.pdbx_strand_id
1 'polypeptide(L)' 'RDAVPLGYAVIVVDDACATRDLDIADGGTVSHRDLHRATLAALSDTFGDVLTTEQVLALAVA' A
#
# COMPACT_ATOMS: atom_id res chain seq x y z
N ARG A 1 -5.31 -6.63 2.85
CA ARG A 1 -4.97 -7.86 3.61
C ARG A 1 -6.09 -8.88 3.50
N ASP A 2 -7.32 -8.53 3.87
CA ASP A 2 -8.49 -9.44 3.84
C ASP A 2 -8.84 -10.01 2.47
N ALA A 3 -8.51 -9.29 1.39
CA ALA A 3 -8.73 -9.74 0.02
C ALA A 3 -7.94 -11.01 -0.34
N VAL A 4 -6.76 -11.24 0.26
CA VAL A 4 -5.90 -12.38 -0.07
C VAL A 4 -6.51 -13.72 0.42
N PRO A 5 -6.96 -13.85 1.68
CA PRO A 5 -7.72 -15.03 2.12
C PRO A 5 -8.97 -15.33 1.28
N LEU A 6 -9.55 -14.31 0.63
CA LEU A 6 -10.71 -14.46 -0.24
C LEU A 6 -10.34 -14.84 -1.69
N GLY A 7 -9.05 -14.98 -2.00
CA GLY A 7 -8.56 -15.42 -3.31
C GLY A 7 -8.49 -14.34 -4.38
N TYR A 8 -8.57 -13.05 -4.02
CA TYR A 8 -8.44 -11.96 -4.99
C TYR A 8 -6.97 -11.74 -5.39
N ALA A 9 -6.75 -11.46 -6.68
CA ALA A 9 -5.51 -10.83 -7.14
C ALA A 9 -5.56 -9.34 -6.79
N VAL A 10 -4.63 -8.87 -5.94
CA VAL A 10 -4.65 -7.52 -5.38
C VAL A 10 -3.57 -6.67 -6.02
N ILE A 11 -3.97 -5.48 -6.47
CA ILE A 11 -3.07 -4.38 -6.82
C ILE A 11 -3.38 -3.22 -5.87
N VAL A 12 -2.36 -2.64 -5.27
CA VAL A 12 -2.45 -1.39 -4.50
C VAL A 12 -1.77 -0.28 -5.29
N VAL A 13 -2.49 0.82 -5.50
CA VAL A 13 -2.00 1.96 -6.29
C VAL A 13 -1.37 2.99 -5.37
N ASP A 14 -0.04 3.06 -5.33
CA ASP A 14 0.68 3.79 -4.26
C ASP A 14 0.39 5.29 -4.25
N ASP A 15 0.45 5.92 -5.43
CA ASP A 15 0.26 7.35 -5.64
C ASP A 15 -1.22 7.79 -5.58
N ALA A 16 -2.14 6.83 -5.49
CA ALA A 16 -3.57 7.06 -5.29
C ALA A 16 -4.03 6.78 -3.84
N CYS A 17 -3.08 6.55 -2.92
CA CYS A 17 -3.35 6.26 -1.52
C CYS A 17 -2.73 7.32 -0.59
N ALA A 18 -3.40 7.62 0.52
CA ALA A 18 -2.91 8.58 1.51
C ALA A 18 -2.99 8.02 2.93
N THR A 19 -2.11 8.52 3.80
CA THR A 19 -2.16 8.29 5.24
C THR A 19 -1.82 9.57 5.99
N ARG A 20 -1.84 9.54 7.32
CA ARG A 20 -1.50 10.65 8.21
C ARG A 20 -0.34 10.28 9.13
N ASP A 21 0.24 11.29 9.76
CA ASP A 21 1.15 11.09 10.87
C ASP A 21 0.41 10.39 12.02
N LEU A 22 1.08 9.45 12.70
CA LEU A 22 0.50 8.69 13.81
C LEU A 22 1.36 8.80 15.05
N ASP A 23 0.72 9.13 16.17
CA ASP A 23 1.35 9.04 17.48
C ASP A 23 1.54 7.58 17.86
N ILE A 24 2.69 7.29 18.46
CA ILE A 24 3.08 5.95 18.91
C ILE A 24 3.20 5.91 20.44
N ALA A 25 3.13 4.70 20.99
CA ALA A 25 2.93 4.48 22.43
C ALA A 25 4.08 5.00 23.31
N ASP A 26 5.26 5.22 22.75
CA ASP A 26 6.42 5.82 23.43
C ASP A 26 6.40 7.36 23.44
N GLY A 27 5.33 7.97 22.95
CA GLY A 27 5.16 9.42 22.85
C GLY A 27 5.80 10.06 21.62
N GLY A 28 6.34 9.25 20.70
CA GLY A 28 6.80 9.72 19.40
C GLY A 28 5.68 9.84 18.37
N THR A 29 6.04 10.33 17.17
CA THR A 29 5.16 10.37 16.00
C THR A 29 5.88 9.74 14.81
N VAL A 30 5.20 8.83 14.11
CA VAL A 30 5.66 8.31 12.81
C VAL A 30 5.08 9.19 11.72
N SER A 31 5.95 9.71 10.84
CA SER A 31 5.50 10.54 9.72
C SER A 31 4.65 9.72 8.73
N HIS A 32 3.66 10.35 8.10
CA HIS A 32 2.83 9.74 7.07
C HIS A 32 3.68 9.15 5.94
N ARG A 33 4.79 9.80 5.59
CA ARG A 33 5.70 9.34 4.54
C ARG A 33 6.35 8.02 4.92
N ASP A 34 6.90 7.92 6.13
CA ASP A 34 7.58 6.71 6.58
C ASP A 34 6.57 5.58 6.81
N LEU A 35 5.39 5.90 7.37
CA LEU A 35 4.28 4.97 7.53
C LEU A 35 3.79 4.42 6.19
N HIS A 36 3.57 5.29 5.20
CA HIS A 36 3.12 4.92 3.87
C HIS A 36 4.12 3.98 3.21
N ARG A 37 5.41 4.34 3.21
CA ARG A 37 6.49 3.51 2.65
C ARG A 37 6.59 2.15 3.32
N ALA A 38 6.58 2.10 4.66
CA ALA A 38 6.65 0.85 5.39
C ALA A 38 5.45 -0.05 5.14
N THR A 39 4.25 0.54 5.05
CA THR A 39 3.02 -0.21 4.76
C THR A 39 3.03 -0.80 3.36
N LEU A 40 3.43 -0.02 2.35
CA LEU A 40 3.53 -0.51 0.97
C LEU A 40 4.55 -1.62 0.83
N ALA A 41 5.72 -1.50 1.46
CA ALA A 41 6.74 -2.56 1.47
C ALA A 41 6.20 -3.86 2.07
N ALA A 42 5.44 -3.78 3.16
CA ALA A 42 4.80 -4.95 3.76
C ALA A 42 3.70 -5.55 2.86
N LEU A 43 2.95 -4.70 2.15
CA LEU A 43 1.91 -5.14 1.21
C LEU A 43 2.51 -5.83 -0.01
N SER A 44 3.57 -5.28 -0.60
CA SER A 44 4.25 -5.86 -1.77
C SER A 44 4.90 -7.21 -1.49
N ASP A 45 5.33 -7.45 -0.24
CA ASP A 45 5.98 -8.70 0.15
C ASP A 45 4.99 -9.87 0.33
N THR A 46 3.76 -9.59 0.78
CA THR A 46 2.86 -10.64 1.29
C THR A 46 1.43 -10.60 0.79
N PHE A 47 0.98 -9.49 0.19
CA PHE A 47 -0.44 -9.27 -0.07
C PHE A 47 -0.83 -8.93 -1.52
N GLY A 48 0.12 -8.61 -2.40
CA GLY A 48 -0.17 -8.30 -3.80
C GLY A 48 0.84 -7.33 -4.41
N ASP A 49 0.60 -6.89 -5.63
CA ASP A 49 1.48 -5.94 -6.32
C ASP A 49 1.21 -4.50 -5.86
N VAL A 50 2.27 -3.69 -5.84
CA VAL A 50 2.19 -2.24 -5.62
C VAL A 50 2.67 -1.56 -6.89
N LEU A 51 1.81 -0.74 -7.49
CA LEU A 51 2.03 -0.07 -8.76
C LEU A 51 1.64 1.40 -8.69
N THR A 52 2.20 2.23 -9.55
CA THR A 52 1.72 3.61 -9.74
C THR A 52 0.43 3.62 -10.57
N THR A 53 -0.31 4.72 -10.49
CA THR A 53 -1.51 4.93 -11.32
C THR A 53 -1.18 4.79 -12.81
N GLU A 54 -0.05 5.34 -13.24
CA GLU A 54 0.42 5.23 -14.63
C GLU A 54 0.66 3.77 -15.05
N GLN A 55 1.32 2.98 -14.20
CA GLN A 55 1.58 1.56 -14.48
C GLN A 55 0.28 0.75 -14.58
N VAL A 56 -0.69 1.03 -13.70
CA VAL A 56 -2.00 0.35 -13.75
C VAL A 56 -2.76 0.69 -15.02
N LEU A 57 -2.76 1.97 -15.43
CA LEU A 57 -3.42 2.40 -16.67
C LEU A 57 -2.77 1.82 -17.93
N ALA A 58 -1.50 1.43 -17.87
CA ALA A 58 -0.77 0.79 -18.96
C ALA A 58 -1.00 -0.73 -19.06
N LEU A 59 -1.67 -1.36 -18.09
CA LEU A 59 -1.96 -2.80 -18.15
C LEU A 59 -2.90 -3.11 -19.31
N ALA A 60 -2.58 -4.17 -20.05
CA ALA A 60 -3.45 -4.66 -21.11
C ALA A 60 -4.72 -5.26 -20.48
N VAL A 61 -5.88 -4.76 -20.90
CA VAL A 61 -7.18 -5.37 -20.58
C VAL A 61 -7.54 -6.32 -21.72
N ALA A 62 -7.76 -7.59 -21.39
CA ALA A 62 -8.17 -8.62 -22.34
C ALA A 62 -9.68 -8.56 -22.63
#